data_AF-A0A9J6GBX7-F1
#
_entry.id   AF-A0A9J6GBX7-F1
#
_cell.length_a   1.000
_cell.length_b   1.000
_cell.length_c   1.000
_cell.angle_alpha   90.00
_cell.angle_beta   90.00
_cell.angle_gamma   90.00
#
_symmetry.space_group_name_H-M   'P 1'
#
loop_
_entity.id
_entity.type
_entity.pdbx_description
1 polymer ?
#
loop_
_entity_poly.entity_id
_entity_poly.type
_entity_poly.pdbx_seq_one_letter_code
_entity_poly.pdbx_strand_id
1 'polypeptide(L)'
;MPRKPHRFGRGICFRQNSPASKKKTQKCLDLLKIYSAVKQSQNLTLLLQKAWSYDQGQQLLIVGYFNAPHPEWGYPHVSCEGRGVLSTILSH
;
A
#
# COMPACT_ATOMS: atom_id res chain seq x y z
N MET A 1 -17.77 -21.16 -12.55
CA MET A 1 -18.20 -20.13 -11.59
C MET A 1 -17.15 -19.03 -11.55
N PRO A 2 -17.39 -17.82 -12.10
CA PRO A 2 -16.40 -16.76 -12.02
C PRO A 2 -16.41 -16.19 -10.60
N ARG A 3 -15.28 -16.31 -9.90
CA ARG A 3 -15.09 -15.77 -8.54
C ARG A 3 -14.98 -14.24 -8.66
N LYS A 4 -15.86 -13.52 -7.95
CA LYS A 4 -15.79 -12.05 -7.85
C LYS A 4 -14.40 -11.64 -7.33
N PRO A 5 -13.73 -10.64 -7.95
CA PRO A 5 -12.45 -10.16 -7.45
C PRO A 5 -12.65 -9.59 -6.04
N HIS A 6 -11.77 -9.98 -5.11
CA HIS A 6 -11.68 -9.37 -3.80
C HIS A 6 -11.39 -7.87 -3.99
N ARG A 7 -12.40 -7.02 -3.75
CA ARG A 7 -12.19 -5.56 -3.68
C ARG A 7 -11.38 -5.28 -2.41
N PHE A 8 -10.12 -4.91 -2.58
CA PHE A 8 -9.27 -4.39 -1.52
C PHE A 8 -9.74 -2.99 -1.12
N GLY A 9 -10.04 -2.81 0.17
CA GLY A 9 -10.12 -1.50 0.83
C GLY A 9 -11.28 -0.58 0.46
N ARG A 10 -11.77 0.20 1.44
CA ARG A 10 -12.64 1.36 1.19
C ARG A 10 -11.75 2.48 0.64
N GLY A 11 -11.82 2.76 -0.65
CA GLY A 11 -11.19 3.96 -1.23
C GLY A 11 -11.80 5.22 -0.62
N ILE A 12 -10.95 6.16 -0.19
CA ILE A 12 -11.37 7.46 0.32
C ILE A 12 -11.20 8.46 -0.83
N CYS A 13 -12.32 8.89 -1.42
CA CYS A 13 -12.27 9.91 -2.46
C CYS A 13 -12.42 11.30 -1.83
N PHE A 14 -11.40 12.14 -2.00
CA PHE A 14 -11.43 13.51 -1.53
C PHE A 14 -11.88 14.44 -2.65
N ARG A 15 -12.84 15.31 -2.33
CA ARG A 15 -13.25 16.39 -3.24
C ARG A 15 -12.33 17.58 -2.99
N GLN A 16 -11.41 17.83 -3.91
CA GLN A 16 -10.60 19.05 -3.88
C GLN A 16 -11.29 20.10 -4.75
N ASN A 17 -11.80 21.16 -4.11
CA ASN A 17 -12.32 22.33 -4.83
C ASN A 17 -11.12 23.22 -5.19
N SER A 18 -10.56 23.06 -6.39
CA SER A 18 -9.56 24.01 -6.91
C SER A 18 -10.27 25.26 -7.45
N PRO A 19 -9.86 26.49 -7.06
CA PRO A 19 -10.60 27.72 -7.37
C PRO A 19 -10.51 28.19 -8.84
N ALA A 20 -9.84 27.48 -9.73
CA ALA A 20 -9.70 27.91 -11.12
C ALA A 20 -9.55 26.72 -12.08
N SER A 21 -10.67 26.16 -12.55
CA SER A 21 -10.84 25.52 -13.89
C SER A 21 -12.03 24.55 -13.86
N LYS A 22 -12.86 24.59 -14.90
CA LYS A 22 -14.09 23.81 -15.09
C LYS A 22 -13.84 22.30 -15.36
N LYS A 23 -13.00 21.63 -14.59
CA LYS A 23 -12.91 20.17 -14.56
C LYS A 23 -12.83 19.68 -13.12
N LYS A 24 -13.92 19.05 -12.65
CA LYS A 24 -14.00 18.38 -11.36
C LYS A 24 -13.16 17.10 -11.44
N THR A 25 -11.87 17.18 -11.13
CA THR A 25 -11.03 15.97 -11.07
C THR A 25 -11.24 15.33 -9.70
N GLN A 26 -12.00 14.24 -9.66
CA GLN A 26 -12.07 13.40 -8.46
C GLN A 26 -10.73 12.69 -8.31
N LYS A 27 -9.99 13.00 -7.24
CA LYS A 27 -8.84 12.21 -6.80
C LYS A 27 -9.34 11.20 -5.79
N CYS A 28 -9.18 9.92 -6.10
CA CYS A 28 -9.44 8.84 -5.16
C CYS A 28 -8.10 8.34 -4.62
N LEU A 29 -8.05 8.22 -3.29
CA LEU A 29 -6.93 7.64 -2.57
C LEU A 29 -7.37 6.25 -2.09
N ASP A 30 -6.68 5.23 -2.54
CA ASP A 30 -6.89 3.88 -2.03
C ASP A 30 -6.09 3.71 -0.75
N LEU A 31 -6.75 3.26 0.32
CA LEU A 31 -6.13 3.05 1.62
C LEU A 31 -6.10 1.57 1.96
N LEU A 32 -4.89 1.05 2.14
CA LEU A 32 -4.67 -0.34 2.56
C LEU A 32 -4.09 -0.37 3.97
N LYS A 33 -4.89 -0.85 4.93
CA LYS A 33 -4.46 -1.05 6.32
C LYS A 33 -3.93 -2.46 6.52
N ILE A 34 -2.68 -2.62 6.96
CA ILE A 34 -2.03 -3.93 7.13
C ILE A 34 -1.64 -4.16 8.59
N TYR A 35 -1.88 -5.38 9.09
CA TYR A 35 -1.26 -5.87 10.31
C TYR A 35 -0.63 -7.22 10.01
N SER A 36 0.70 -7.28 10.08
CA SER A 36 1.49 -8.49 9.85
C SER A 36 1.92 -9.08 11.18
N ALA A 37 1.55 -10.33 11.42
CA ALA A 37 2.01 -11.10 12.57
C ALA A 37 3.43 -11.62 12.32
N VAL A 38 4.22 -11.74 13.39
CA VAL A 38 5.66 -12.08 13.40
C VAL A 38 6.05 -13.32 12.55
N LYS A 39 5.13 -14.24 12.29
CA LYS A 39 5.39 -15.53 11.63
C LYS A 39 5.04 -15.62 10.13
N GLN A 40 4.53 -14.56 9.49
CA GLN A 40 4.01 -14.64 8.10
C GLN A 40 4.68 -13.67 7.12
N SER A 41 6.00 -13.54 7.21
CA SER A 41 6.80 -12.60 6.43
C SER A 41 6.70 -12.72 4.92
N GLN A 42 6.71 -13.95 4.39
CA GLN A 42 6.67 -14.18 2.94
C GLN A 42 5.37 -13.70 2.28
N ASN A 43 4.28 -13.57 3.05
CA ASN A 43 3.01 -13.10 2.52
C ASN A 43 2.95 -11.58 2.35
N LEU A 44 3.79 -10.82 3.07
CA LEU A 44 3.71 -9.36 3.08
C LEU A 44 4.19 -8.74 1.77
N THR A 45 5.37 -9.12 1.30
CA THR A 45 5.97 -8.65 0.04
C THR A 45 5.03 -8.91 -1.14
N LEU A 46 4.43 -10.10 -1.19
CA LEU A 46 3.52 -10.50 -2.25
C LEU A 46 2.19 -9.73 -2.19
N LEU A 47 1.69 -9.44 -0.98
CA LEU A 47 0.50 -8.61 -0.78
C LEU A 47 0.76 -7.17 -1.23
N LEU A 48 1.93 -6.62 -0.91
CA LEU A 48 2.33 -5.28 -1.35
C LEU A 48 2.41 -5.20 -2.87
N GLN A 49 3.10 -6.14 -3.54
CA GLN A 49 3.16 -6.21 -5.00
C GLN A 49 1.77 -6.30 -5.65
N LYS A 50 0.86 -7.11 -5.06
CA LYS A 50 -0.52 -7.18 -5.53
C LYS A 50 -1.25 -5.86 -5.34
N ALA A 51 -1.10 -5.20 -4.19
CA ALA A 51 -1.71 -3.91 -3.93
C ALA A 51 -1.28 -2.87 -4.98
N TRP A 52 0.02 -2.83 -5.32
CA TRP A 52 0.53 -2.02 -6.42
C TRP A 52 -0.09 -2.37 -7.77
N SER A 53 -0.25 -3.67 -8.09
CA SER A 53 -0.89 -4.07 -9.36
C SER A 53 -2.37 -3.68 -9.46
N TYR A 54 -3.04 -3.46 -8.32
CA TYR A 54 -4.43 -2.98 -8.28
C TYR A 54 -4.52 -1.47 -8.41
N ASP A 55 -3.47 -0.74 -8.05
CA ASP A 55 -3.40 0.70 -8.20
C ASP A 55 -3.16 1.05 -9.67
N GLN A 56 -4.25 1.25 -10.44
CA GLN A 56 -4.20 1.60 -11.86
C GLN A 56 -3.78 3.06 -12.09
N GLY A 57 -2.69 3.49 -11.46
CA GLY A 57 -2.19 4.87 -11.50
C GLY A 57 -3.01 5.85 -10.65
N GLN A 58 -3.72 5.37 -9.62
CA GLN A 58 -4.29 6.22 -8.59
C GLN A 58 -3.25 6.46 -7.49
N GLN A 59 -3.67 7.05 -6.37
CA GLN A 59 -2.79 7.25 -5.22
C GLN A 59 -3.09 6.15 -4.21
N LEU A 60 -2.13 5.26 -3.95
CA LEU A 60 -2.23 4.22 -2.90
C LEU A 60 -1.48 4.65 -1.64
N LEU A 61 -2.19 4.66 -0.50
CA LEU A 61 -1.64 4.84 0.84
C LEU A 61 -1.70 3.53 1.62
N ILE A 62 -0.53 2.96 1.92
CA ILE A 62 -0.41 1.74 2.72
C ILE A 62 0.03 2.12 4.13
N VAL A 63 -0.76 1.75 5.14
CA VAL A 63 -0.46 2.05 6.56
C VAL A 63 -0.60 0.78 7.37
N GLY A 64 0.38 0.46 8.21
CA GLY A 64 0.29 -0.77 8.95
C GLY A 64 1.42 -1.05 9.91
N TYR A 65 1.22 -2.11 10.70
CA TYR A 65 2.27 -2.71 11.50
C TYR A 65 2.82 -3.92 10.74
N PHE A 66 4.00 -3.75 10.14
CA PHE A 66 4.59 -4.76 9.26
C PHE A 66 5.42 -5.81 9.99
N ASN A 67 5.78 -5.54 11.25
CA ASN A 67 6.74 -6.34 12.01
C ASN A 67 8.02 -6.66 11.22
N ALA A 68 8.50 -5.65 10.49
CA ALA A 68 9.68 -5.71 9.64
C ALA A 68 10.64 -4.63 10.13
N PRO A 69 11.60 -4.92 11.01
CA PRO A 69 12.62 -3.95 11.40
C PRO A 69 13.55 -3.59 10.24
N HIS A 70 13.78 -2.29 10.01
CA HIS A 70 14.78 -1.78 9.07
C HIS A 70 15.26 -0.36 9.46
N PRO A 71 16.54 -0.02 9.23
CA PRO A 71 17.08 1.33 9.49
C PRO A 71 16.35 2.47 8.80
N GLU A 72 15.93 2.30 7.54
CA GLU A 72 15.16 3.31 6.77
C GLU A 72 13.91 3.84 7.46
N TRP A 73 13.30 3.07 8.37
CA TRP A 73 12.16 3.53 9.17
C TRP A 73 12.46 3.53 10.67
N GLY A 74 13.73 3.65 11.05
CA GLY A 74 14.19 4.01 12.40
C GLY A 74 14.54 2.84 13.33
N TYR A 75 14.61 1.60 12.84
CA TYR A 75 15.05 0.47 13.68
C TYR A 75 16.58 0.32 13.70
N PRO A 76 17.19 -0.11 14.82
CA PRO A 76 18.65 -0.26 14.92
C PRO A 76 19.19 -1.49 14.18
N HIS A 77 18.32 -2.41 13.76
CA HIS A 77 18.68 -3.63 13.07
C HIS A 77 17.75 -3.89 11.89
N VAL A 78 18.20 -4.74 10.97
CA VAL A 78 17.46 -5.14 9.77
C VAL A 78 17.01 -6.59 9.88
N SER A 79 15.72 -6.84 9.62
CA SER A 79 15.20 -8.20 9.42
C SER A 79 15.11 -8.57 7.95
N CYS A 80 14.93 -9.86 7.64
CA CYS A 80 14.72 -10.32 6.26
C CYS A 80 13.47 -9.68 5.64
N GLU A 81 12.43 -9.50 6.45
CA GLU A 81 11.20 -8.81 6.10
C GLU A 81 11.46 -7.35 5.76
N GLY A 82 12.26 -6.67 6.58
CA GLY A 82 12.62 -5.27 6.34
C GLY A 82 13.29 -5.09 4.99
N ARG A 83 14.22 -5.98 4.63
CA ARG A 83 14.86 -5.96 3.31
C ARG A 83 13.86 -6.22 2.19
N GLY A 84 12.97 -7.20 2.35
CA GLY A 84 11.96 -7.54 1.36
C GLY A 84 10.97 -6.41 1.10
N VAL A 85 10.49 -5.76 2.16
CA VAL A 85 9.59 -4.60 2.07
C VAL A 85 10.31 -3.43 1.39
N LEU A 86 11.52 -3.08 1.82
CA LEU A 86 12.29 -2.00 1.21
C LEU A 86 12.58 -2.27 -0.27
N SER A 87 12.99 -3.49 -0.61
CA SER A 87 13.22 -3.88 -2.00
C SER A 87 11.96 -3.75 -2.85
N THR A 88 10.78 -4.04 -2.29
CA THR A 88 9.51 -3.89 -3.00
C THR A 88 9.17 -2.43 -3.24
N ILE A 89 9.38 -1.58 -2.24
CA ILE A 89 9.18 -0.13 -2.31
C ILE A 89 10.12 0.49 -3.36
N LEU A 90 11.41 0.14 -3.34
CA LEU A 90 12.40 0.72 -4.25
C LEU A 90 12.32 0.22 -5.70
N SER A 91 11.60 -0.88 -5.94
CA SER A 91 11.42 -1.42 -7.29
C SER A 91 10.32 -0.70 -8.09
N HIS A 92 9.65 0.30 -7.50
CA HIS A 92 8.56 1.09 -8.09
C HIS A 92 8.79 2.59 -7.80
#